data_AF-A0A7V5BRG2-F1
#
_entry.id   AF-A0A7V5BRG2-F1
#
_cell.length_a   1.000
_cell.length_b   1.000
_cell.length_c   1.000
_cell.angle_alpha   90.00
_cell.angle_beta   90.00
_cell.angle_gamma   90.00
#
_symmetry.space_group_name_H-M   'P 1'
#
loop_
_entity.id
_entity.type
_entity.pdbx_description
1 polymer ?
#
loop_
_entity_poly.entity_id
_entity_poly.type
_entity_poly.pdbx_seq_one_letter_code
_entity_poly.pdbx_strand_id
1 'polypeptide(L)'
;MASAPSAATAAAPKLTFWNASYTFRSWLLTTDHKRIAFLYLLLVSGYAALGLGTAVILRLELFTPQQELFQDIYARMFTLHGAVMVYLFLLPAVFGVLGNFLIPLMIGAKNVAFPRLNLLTFYIYAGASNLIVMEAAFGGSDAGWNFLAPYATHYTPSRTLPVIPIILGVGFAVLLMAFNLLVTIHHRRVKGLDWEDLPFTVWGYYLVAITTIVGILFLHVWMLLTGLMRAQALGFINLGVALNPLLQVQSFWIFAHMAVYTMILPAVGIVADIFETFARRPLVGRKGVQHAMITLAILTSLSWGVHTFTSDQWAWVNLFFSLVAFLSAIPLAIIILSLFATIRKSHPTLRSPMVFAFAALVSLALYLVTSLPLYSPATAQMVARTQFEWASFHFLMVGVVMTAFLGAIHYWWPKVTGRMYPELWGKVTGWIVLLGTLGTFGPGILLGLLGMRTRVVAYPEAWMMPNQLVTTSTLLLMLGLGLPFLYLLYGTFWGEKVGANPWGASTLEWRTTSPPPPENFTGEMLA
;
A
#
# COMPACT_ATOMS: atom_id res chain seq x y z
N MET A 1 3.14 -31.21 62.03
CA MET A 1 2.15 -30.75 61.03
C MET A 1 2.90 -30.18 59.85
N ALA A 2 3.01 -30.95 58.77
CA ALA A 2 3.65 -30.50 57.53
C ALA A 2 2.63 -29.70 56.70
N SER A 3 2.98 -28.47 56.33
CA SER A 3 2.18 -27.66 55.41
C SER A 3 2.36 -28.18 53.98
N ALA A 4 1.26 -28.59 53.37
CA ALA A 4 1.23 -29.01 51.98
C ALA A 4 1.62 -27.84 51.04
N PRO A 5 2.34 -28.10 49.95
CA PRO A 5 2.63 -27.08 48.95
C PRO A 5 1.33 -26.66 48.26
N SER A 6 1.06 -25.36 48.29
CA SER A 6 0.00 -24.71 47.52
C SER A 6 0.10 -25.14 46.06
N ALA A 7 -0.92 -25.86 45.58
CA ALA A 7 -1.06 -26.19 44.18
C ALA A 7 -1.11 -24.87 43.40
N ALA A 8 -0.07 -24.60 42.61
CA ALA A 8 -0.08 -23.53 41.64
C ALA A 8 -1.26 -23.74 40.70
N THR A 9 -2.35 -23.02 40.93
CA THR A 9 -3.48 -22.95 40.02
C THR A 9 -2.95 -22.45 38.70
N ALA A 10 -2.94 -23.32 37.68
CA ALA A 10 -2.62 -22.93 36.32
C ALA A 10 -3.54 -21.76 35.96
N ALA A 11 -2.97 -20.56 35.83
CA ALA A 11 -3.74 -19.36 35.51
C ALA A 11 -4.55 -19.63 34.24
N ALA A 12 -5.87 -19.43 34.31
CA ALA A 12 -6.76 -19.60 33.16
C ALA A 12 -6.19 -18.82 31.96
N PRO A 13 -6.24 -19.38 30.74
CA PRO A 13 -5.70 -18.71 29.56
C PRO A 13 -6.37 -17.32 29.43
N LYS A 14 -5.55 -16.27 29.40
CA LYS A 14 -6.04 -14.90 29.24
C LYS A 14 -6.89 -14.81 27.96
N LEU A 15 -8.06 -14.18 28.08
CA LEU A 15 -8.93 -13.92 26.93
C LEU A 15 -8.24 -12.94 25.98
N THR A 16 -8.18 -13.31 24.71
CA THR A 16 -7.57 -12.56 23.61
C THR A 16 -8.56 -12.50 22.45
N PHE A 17 -8.30 -11.63 21.49
CA PHE A 17 -9.11 -11.62 20.28
C PHE A 17 -9.06 -12.95 19.49
N TRP A 18 -8.01 -13.75 19.62
CA TRP A 18 -7.92 -15.07 18.98
C TRP A 18 -8.89 -16.08 19.59
N ASN A 19 -8.88 -16.21 20.92
CA ASN A 19 -9.57 -17.28 21.65
C ASN A 19 -10.94 -16.88 22.22
N ALA A 20 -11.44 -15.66 21.92
CA ALA A 20 -12.76 -15.23 22.37
C ALA A 20 -13.89 -16.17 21.92
N SER A 21 -13.75 -16.77 20.74
CA SER A 21 -14.56 -17.89 20.24
C SER A 21 -13.93 -18.45 18.97
N TYR A 22 -14.10 -19.75 18.73
CA TYR A 22 -13.52 -20.50 17.60
C TYR A 22 -14.56 -20.88 16.55
N THR A 23 -15.83 -20.54 16.73
CA THR A 23 -16.86 -20.94 15.75
C THR A 23 -16.71 -20.14 14.46
N PHE A 24 -16.98 -20.80 13.32
CA PHE A 24 -16.94 -20.15 12.00
C PHE A 24 -17.83 -18.90 11.95
N ARG A 25 -19.04 -19.01 12.53
CA ARG A 25 -19.98 -17.89 12.66
C ARG A 25 -19.40 -16.73 13.48
N SER A 26 -18.65 -17.00 14.54
CA SER A 26 -18.03 -15.96 15.37
C SER A 26 -16.96 -15.18 14.62
N TRP A 27 -16.19 -15.85 13.75
CA TRP A 27 -15.17 -15.20 12.94
C TRP A 27 -15.77 -14.41 11.78
N LEU A 28 -16.74 -14.99 11.08
CA LEU A 28 -17.38 -14.32 9.94
C LEU A 28 -18.30 -13.15 10.35
N LEU A 29 -18.96 -13.22 11.51
CA LEU A 29 -19.87 -12.17 11.97
C LEU A 29 -19.27 -11.29 13.07
N THR A 30 -17.93 -11.27 13.17
CA THR A 30 -17.22 -10.49 14.20
C THR A 30 -17.34 -8.98 13.99
N THR A 31 -17.43 -8.24 15.09
CA THR A 31 -17.30 -6.77 15.11
C THR A 31 -15.98 -6.30 15.72
N ASP A 32 -15.09 -7.22 16.09
CA ASP A 32 -13.75 -6.90 16.55
C ASP A 32 -12.86 -6.49 15.37
N HIS A 33 -12.39 -5.24 15.38
CA HIS A 33 -11.51 -4.67 14.36
C HIS A 33 -10.23 -5.49 14.13
N LYS A 34 -9.71 -6.19 15.16
CA LYS A 34 -8.51 -7.03 15.06
C LYS A 34 -8.77 -8.29 14.23
N ARG A 35 -9.94 -8.91 14.42
CA ARG A 35 -10.36 -10.07 13.62
C ARG A 35 -10.68 -9.68 12.18
N ILE A 36 -11.39 -8.56 11.99
CA ILE A 36 -11.67 -8.02 10.65
C ILE A 36 -10.36 -7.73 9.91
N ALA A 37 -9.37 -7.13 10.59
CA ALA A 37 -8.06 -6.88 10.01
C ALA A 37 -7.35 -8.16 9.54
N PHE A 38 -7.50 -9.25 10.29
CA PHE A 38 -6.93 -10.53 9.90
C PHE A 38 -7.67 -11.17 8.72
N LEU A 39 -9.00 -11.02 8.63
CA LEU A 39 -9.76 -11.43 7.44
C LEU A 39 -9.28 -10.69 6.19
N TYR A 40 -9.07 -9.37 6.29
CA TYR A 40 -8.44 -8.59 5.23
C TYR A 40 -7.04 -9.12 4.91
N LEU A 41 -6.19 -9.36 5.92
CA LEU A 41 -4.81 -9.82 5.73
C LEU A 41 -4.76 -11.12 4.90
N LEU A 42 -5.61 -12.10 5.22
CA LEU A 42 -5.67 -13.36 4.48
C LEU A 42 -6.05 -13.11 3.02
N LEU A 43 -7.10 -12.32 2.78
CA LEU A 43 -7.62 -12.08 1.44
C LEU A 43 -6.65 -11.25 0.58
N VAL A 44 -6.12 -10.15 1.11
CA VAL A 44 -5.16 -9.31 0.39
C VAL A 44 -3.84 -10.03 0.13
N SER A 45 -3.44 -10.97 0.99
CA SER A 45 -2.24 -11.80 0.76
C SER A 45 -2.41 -12.73 -0.44
N GLY A 46 -3.62 -13.30 -0.61
CA GLY A 46 -3.95 -14.10 -1.80
C GLY A 46 -3.87 -13.27 -3.09
N TYR A 47 -4.40 -12.05 -3.06
CA TYR A 47 -4.29 -11.13 -4.20
C TYR A 47 -2.86 -10.66 -4.44
N ALA A 48 -2.08 -10.40 -3.40
CA ALA A 48 -0.66 -10.10 -3.53
C ALA A 48 0.08 -11.25 -4.23
N ALA A 49 -0.16 -12.50 -3.84
CA ALA A 49 0.45 -13.66 -4.50
C ALA A 49 0.09 -13.73 -5.99
N LEU A 50 -1.17 -13.47 -6.36
CA LEU A 50 -1.61 -13.41 -7.75
C LEU A 50 -0.91 -12.28 -8.53
N GLY A 51 -0.86 -11.07 -7.96
CA GLY A 51 -0.21 -9.92 -8.57
C GLY A 51 1.31 -10.09 -8.72
N LEU A 52 1.97 -10.67 -7.72
CA LEU A 52 3.42 -10.95 -7.78
C LEU A 52 3.74 -12.09 -8.76
N GLY A 53 2.92 -13.14 -8.80
CA GLY A 53 3.08 -14.23 -9.77
C GLY A 53 2.98 -13.74 -11.21
N THR A 54 2.01 -12.87 -11.51
CA THR A 54 1.90 -12.25 -12.85
C THR A 54 3.09 -11.34 -13.17
N ALA A 55 3.68 -10.64 -12.19
CA ALA A 55 4.90 -9.86 -12.38
C ALA A 55 6.09 -10.74 -12.81
N VAL A 56 6.25 -11.92 -12.18
CA VAL A 56 7.31 -12.88 -12.54
C VAL A 56 7.14 -13.35 -13.98
N ILE A 57 5.92 -13.73 -14.38
CA ILE A 57 5.63 -14.17 -15.74
C ILE A 57 6.03 -13.09 -16.76
N LEU A 58 5.64 -11.84 -16.52
CA LEU A 58 6.00 -10.72 -17.39
C LEU A 58 7.53 -10.52 -17.49
N ARG A 59 8.26 -10.72 -16.39
CA ARG A 59 9.72 -10.60 -16.38
C ARG A 59 10.43 -11.78 -17.03
N LEU A 60 9.88 -12.98 -16.93
CA LEU A 60 10.39 -14.16 -17.63
C LEU A 60 10.23 -14.00 -19.15
N GLU A 61 9.10 -13.46 -19.62
CA GLU A 61 8.92 -13.13 -21.04
C GLU A 61 9.97 -12.12 -21.53
N LEU A 62 10.33 -11.13 -20.68
CA LEU A 62 11.35 -10.14 -21.02
C LEU A 62 12.79 -10.62 -20.77
N PHE A 63 13.02 -11.90 -20.48
CA PHE A 63 14.37 -12.41 -20.24
C PHE A 63 15.20 -12.53 -21.53
N THR A 64 14.55 -12.82 -22.66
CA THR A 64 15.17 -12.83 -24.00
C THR A 64 14.58 -11.72 -24.89
N PRO A 65 15.27 -11.31 -25.98
CA PRO A 65 14.82 -10.22 -26.85
C PRO A 65 13.57 -10.56 -27.68
N GLN A 66 13.41 -11.83 -28.05
CA GLN A 66 12.29 -12.33 -28.84
C GLN A 66 11.10 -12.73 -27.96
N GLN A 67 9.92 -12.85 -28.59
CA GLN A 67 8.71 -13.34 -27.94
C GLN A 67 8.76 -14.87 -27.90
N GLU A 68 8.60 -15.48 -26.73
CA GLU A 68 8.83 -16.92 -26.57
C GLU A 68 7.70 -17.66 -25.85
N LEU A 69 7.16 -17.14 -24.73
CA LEU A 69 6.37 -17.99 -23.81
C LEU A 69 4.91 -17.56 -23.66
N PHE A 70 4.61 -16.25 -23.63
CA PHE A 70 3.31 -15.73 -23.20
C PHE A 70 2.73 -14.60 -24.06
N GLN A 71 3.08 -14.54 -25.34
CA GLN A 71 2.68 -13.48 -26.28
C GLN A 71 1.17 -13.16 -26.23
N ASP A 72 0.32 -14.17 -26.36
CA ASP A 72 -1.14 -13.98 -26.50
C ASP A 72 -1.82 -13.46 -25.23
N ILE A 73 -1.15 -13.58 -24.09
CA ILE A 73 -1.70 -13.22 -22.78
C ILE A 73 -0.94 -12.08 -22.10
N TYR A 74 0.18 -11.62 -22.65
CA TYR A 74 1.04 -10.62 -21.99
C TYR A 74 0.29 -9.34 -21.62
N ALA A 75 -0.49 -8.77 -22.55
CA ALA A 75 -1.26 -7.55 -22.29
C ALA A 75 -2.33 -7.75 -21.20
N ARG A 76 -2.91 -8.96 -21.12
CA ARG A 76 -3.88 -9.33 -20.09
C ARG A 76 -3.20 -9.54 -18.74
N MET A 77 -2.05 -10.19 -18.70
CA MET A 77 -1.25 -10.37 -17.49
C MET A 77 -0.71 -9.04 -16.97
N PHE A 78 -0.30 -8.13 -17.85
CA PHE A 78 0.09 -6.77 -17.49
C PHE A 78 -1.08 -6.00 -16.86
N THR A 79 -2.27 -6.11 -17.46
CA THR A 79 -3.49 -5.49 -16.94
C THR A 79 -3.86 -6.07 -15.58
N LEU A 80 -3.83 -7.40 -15.45
CA LEU A 80 -4.14 -8.12 -14.23
C LEU A 80 -3.17 -7.76 -13.10
N HIS A 81 -1.86 -7.77 -13.36
CA HIS A 81 -0.84 -7.38 -12.40
C HIS A 81 -1.13 -5.99 -11.82
N GLY A 82 -1.28 -4.98 -12.68
CA GLY A 82 -1.51 -3.61 -12.24
C GLY A 82 -2.83 -3.46 -11.48
N ALA A 83 -3.92 -4.07 -11.98
CA ALA A 83 -5.23 -3.97 -11.36
C ALA A 83 -5.26 -4.66 -9.98
N VAL A 84 -4.72 -5.88 -9.88
CA VAL A 84 -4.66 -6.65 -8.63
C VAL A 84 -3.79 -5.93 -7.60
N MET A 85 -2.59 -5.50 -7.99
CA MET A 85 -1.66 -4.86 -7.06
C MET A 85 -2.21 -3.53 -6.53
N VAL A 86 -2.77 -2.68 -7.38
CA VAL A 86 -3.29 -1.37 -6.93
C VAL A 86 -4.61 -1.54 -6.20
N TYR A 87 -5.63 -2.12 -6.84
CA TYR A 87 -7.00 -2.09 -6.34
C TYR A 87 -7.30 -3.16 -5.30
N LEU A 88 -6.72 -4.35 -5.42
CA LEU A 88 -7.07 -5.47 -4.55
C LEU A 88 -6.06 -5.63 -3.42
N PHE A 89 -4.80 -5.27 -3.63
CA PHE A 89 -3.77 -5.37 -2.60
C PHE A 89 -3.49 -4.03 -1.91
N LEU A 90 -2.91 -3.05 -2.59
CA LEU A 90 -2.35 -1.86 -1.94
C LEU A 90 -3.42 -0.97 -1.28
N LEU A 91 -4.47 -0.56 -2.02
CA LEU A 91 -5.53 0.30 -1.46
C LEU A 91 -6.19 -0.36 -0.22
N PRO A 92 -6.65 -1.63 -0.29
CA PRO A 92 -7.32 -2.28 0.84
C PRO A 92 -6.38 -2.66 1.97
N ALA A 93 -5.12 -3.04 1.68
CA ALA A 93 -4.19 -3.47 2.72
C ALA A 93 -3.86 -2.34 3.71
N VAL A 94 -3.71 -1.10 3.22
CA VAL A 94 -3.45 0.08 4.04
C VAL A 94 -4.52 0.18 5.14
N PHE A 95 -5.76 0.38 4.74
CA PHE A 95 -6.84 0.60 5.69
C PHE A 95 -7.34 -0.68 6.37
N GLY A 96 -7.50 -1.76 5.60
CA GLY A 96 -8.18 -2.97 5.99
C GLY A 96 -7.35 -3.85 6.91
N VAL A 97 -6.02 -3.84 6.78
CA VAL A 97 -5.12 -4.62 7.65
C VAL A 97 -4.57 -3.75 8.77
N LEU A 98 -3.60 -2.88 8.45
CA LEU A 98 -2.85 -2.15 9.46
C LEU A 98 -3.69 -1.04 10.09
N GLY A 99 -4.42 -0.26 9.28
CA GLY A 99 -5.31 0.79 9.79
C GLY A 99 -6.35 0.24 10.76
N ASN A 100 -7.04 -0.82 10.35
CA ASN A 100 -8.06 -1.47 11.17
C ASN A 100 -7.48 -2.09 12.45
N PHE A 101 -6.33 -2.76 12.39
CA PHE A 101 -5.74 -3.38 13.58
C PHE A 101 -5.15 -2.34 14.54
N LEU A 102 -4.35 -1.40 14.03
CA LEU A 102 -3.49 -0.54 14.84
C LEU A 102 -4.19 0.71 15.35
N ILE A 103 -5.04 1.37 14.55
CA ILE A 103 -5.54 2.70 14.88
C ILE A 103 -6.29 2.74 16.21
N PRO A 104 -7.25 1.84 16.49
CA PRO A 104 -7.90 1.82 17.80
C PRO A 104 -6.92 1.61 18.96
N LEU A 105 -5.89 0.78 18.77
CA LEU A 105 -4.86 0.54 19.79
C LEU A 105 -3.99 1.79 20.02
N MET A 106 -3.56 2.46 18.95
CA MET A 106 -2.67 3.62 19.02
C MET A 106 -3.34 4.86 19.62
N ILE A 107 -4.67 4.96 19.55
CA ILE A 107 -5.43 6.09 20.10
C ILE A 107 -6.12 5.81 21.44
N GLY A 108 -5.96 4.61 21.99
CA GLY A 108 -6.60 4.21 23.25
C GLY A 108 -8.10 3.90 23.14
N ALA A 109 -8.59 3.57 21.94
CA ALA A 109 -10.00 3.24 21.72
C ALA A 109 -10.29 1.74 21.90
N LYS A 110 -11.51 1.41 22.36
CA LYS A 110 -11.99 0.02 22.46
C LYS A 110 -12.24 -0.62 21.09
N ASN A 111 -12.69 0.16 20.12
CA ASN A 111 -13.02 -0.30 18.77
C ASN A 111 -13.09 0.91 17.81
N VAL A 112 -13.30 0.64 16.51
CA VAL A 112 -13.62 1.66 15.51
C VAL A 112 -15.00 2.30 15.76
N ALA A 113 -15.25 3.46 15.17
CA ALA A 113 -16.47 4.24 15.36
C ALA A 113 -17.74 3.48 14.95
N PHE A 114 -17.69 2.75 13.82
CA PHE A 114 -18.80 1.99 13.26
C PHE A 114 -18.44 0.50 13.05
N PRO A 115 -18.49 -0.36 14.08
CA PRO A 115 -18.01 -1.75 13.98
C PRO A 115 -18.77 -2.62 12.96
N ARG A 116 -20.09 -2.46 12.83
CA ARG A 116 -20.89 -3.21 11.85
C ARG A 116 -20.61 -2.76 10.41
N LEU A 117 -20.44 -1.45 10.21
CA LEU A 117 -20.03 -0.89 8.93
C LEU A 117 -18.66 -1.44 8.53
N ASN A 118 -17.73 -1.56 9.48
CA ASN A 118 -16.41 -2.14 9.26
C ASN A 118 -16.46 -3.59 8.76
N LEU A 119 -17.36 -4.40 9.29
CA LEU A 119 -17.56 -5.76 8.79
C LEU A 119 -18.20 -5.75 7.39
N LEU A 120 -19.17 -4.87 7.16
CA LEU A 120 -19.82 -4.71 5.86
C LEU A 120 -18.81 -4.33 4.77
N THR A 121 -17.86 -3.43 5.06
CA THR A 121 -16.82 -3.06 4.08
C THR A 121 -16.00 -4.27 3.64
N PHE A 122 -15.66 -5.19 4.56
CA PHE A 122 -14.95 -6.42 4.23
C PHE A 122 -15.72 -7.27 3.22
N TYR A 123 -17.03 -7.48 3.44
CA TYR A 123 -17.84 -8.30 2.53
C TYR A 123 -18.07 -7.64 1.17
N ILE A 124 -18.29 -6.33 1.13
CA ILE A 124 -18.39 -5.59 -0.14
C ILE A 124 -17.07 -5.72 -0.90
N TYR A 125 -15.95 -5.48 -0.22
CA TYR A 125 -14.61 -5.61 -0.81
C TYR A 125 -14.33 -7.04 -1.29
N ALA A 126 -14.63 -8.06 -0.48
CA ALA A 126 -14.37 -9.45 -0.82
C ALA A 126 -15.23 -9.91 -2.00
N GLY A 127 -16.52 -9.59 -2.02
CA GLY A 127 -17.41 -9.89 -3.13
C GLY A 127 -16.96 -9.21 -4.42
N ALA A 128 -16.69 -7.90 -4.36
CA ALA A 128 -16.21 -7.14 -5.50
C ALA A 128 -14.89 -7.68 -6.03
N SER A 129 -13.92 -7.97 -5.15
CA SER A 129 -12.58 -8.42 -5.51
C SER A 129 -12.55 -9.81 -6.14
N ASN A 130 -13.39 -10.74 -5.67
CA ASN A 130 -13.48 -12.07 -6.27
C ASN A 130 -14.10 -12.04 -7.67
N LEU A 131 -15.04 -11.13 -7.94
CA LEU A 131 -15.58 -10.95 -9.30
C LEU A 131 -14.51 -10.49 -10.30
N ILE A 132 -13.52 -9.72 -9.85
CA ILE A 132 -12.36 -9.29 -10.65
C ILE A 132 -11.52 -10.48 -11.08
N VAL A 133 -11.17 -11.31 -10.10
CA VAL A 133 -10.35 -12.50 -10.34
C VAL A 133 -11.10 -13.51 -11.20
N MET A 134 -12.41 -13.65 -10.98
CA MET A 134 -13.26 -14.47 -11.81
C MET A 134 -13.26 -13.99 -13.27
N GLU A 135 -13.39 -12.69 -13.52
CA GLU A 135 -13.32 -12.18 -14.89
C GLU A 135 -11.97 -12.39 -15.55
N ALA A 136 -10.88 -12.18 -14.80
CA ALA A 136 -9.54 -12.44 -15.30
C ALA A 136 -9.38 -13.90 -15.78
N ALA A 137 -10.05 -14.84 -15.09
CA ALA A 137 -10.08 -16.25 -15.49
C ALA A 137 -10.94 -16.52 -16.74
N PHE A 138 -11.95 -15.69 -17.05
CA PHE A 138 -12.83 -15.84 -18.21
C PHE A 138 -12.40 -15.03 -19.44
N GLY A 139 -11.18 -14.52 -19.46
CA GLY A 139 -10.58 -13.90 -20.64
C GLY A 139 -9.88 -12.58 -20.35
N GLY A 140 -10.26 -11.88 -19.28
CA GLY A 140 -9.60 -10.66 -18.82
C GLY A 140 -9.66 -9.47 -19.80
N SER A 141 -9.24 -8.31 -19.28
CA SER A 141 -9.00 -7.11 -20.07
C SER A 141 -7.53 -6.99 -20.50
N ASP A 142 -7.27 -6.43 -21.69
CA ASP A 142 -5.94 -6.09 -22.20
C ASP A 142 -5.69 -4.56 -22.24
N ALA A 143 -6.59 -3.77 -21.63
CA ALA A 143 -6.57 -2.31 -21.70
C ALA A 143 -5.59 -1.61 -20.74
N GLY A 144 -4.84 -2.37 -19.94
CA GLY A 144 -4.09 -1.87 -18.81
C GLY A 144 -4.99 -1.55 -17.61
N TRP A 145 -4.39 -1.43 -16.43
CA TRP A 145 -5.10 -1.23 -15.16
C TRP A 145 -5.92 0.07 -15.08
N ASN A 146 -5.70 1.00 -16.02
CA ASN A 146 -6.30 2.32 -16.05
C ASN A 146 -7.50 2.46 -17.00
N PHE A 147 -7.85 1.42 -17.77
CA PHE A 147 -9.07 1.33 -18.59
C PHE A 147 -9.45 2.63 -19.33
N LEU A 148 -8.45 3.29 -19.91
CA LEU A 148 -8.62 4.61 -20.54
C LEU A 148 -9.23 4.49 -21.94
N ALA A 149 -10.07 5.47 -22.27
CA ALA A 149 -10.59 5.70 -23.60
C ALA A 149 -9.48 6.20 -24.54
N PRO A 150 -9.65 6.00 -25.86
CA PRO A 150 -10.74 5.27 -26.50
C PRO A 150 -10.57 3.75 -26.46
N TYR A 151 -9.40 3.23 -26.08
CA TYR A 151 -9.09 1.79 -26.18
C TYR A 151 -10.06 0.92 -25.37
N ALA A 152 -10.18 1.16 -24.06
CA ALA A 152 -11.01 0.36 -23.17
C ALA A 152 -12.53 0.51 -23.42
N THR A 153 -12.93 1.56 -24.14
CA THR A 153 -14.34 1.93 -24.33
C THR A 153 -14.85 1.63 -25.74
N HIS A 154 -14.18 2.08 -26.79
CA HIS A 154 -14.63 1.92 -28.18
C HIS A 154 -14.01 0.70 -28.87
N TYR A 155 -12.76 0.37 -28.58
CA TYR A 155 -12.04 -0.69 -29.29
C TYR A 155 -12.20 -2.07 -28.63
N THR A 156 -12.24 -2.12 -27.30
CA THR A 156 -12.43 -3.38 -26.55
C THR A 156 -13.64 -3.36 -25.60
N PRO A 157 -14.82 -2.82 -25.99
CA PRO A 157 -15.93 -2.61 -25.07
C PRO A 157 -16.41 -3.88 -24.36
N SER A 158 -16.36 -5.04 -25.03
CA SER A 158 -16.80 -6.33 -24.49
C SER A 158 -15.80 -6.95 -23.49
N ARG A 159 -14.52 -6.57 -23.52
CA ARG A 159 -13.47 -7.08 -22.62
C ARG A 159 -13.19 -6.17 -21.41
N THR A 160 -13.98 -5.12 -21.24
CA THR A 160 -13.88 -4.17 -20.13
C THR A 160 -15.11 -4.29 -19.19
N LEU A 161 -15.85 -5.41 -19.30
CA LEU A 161 -17.10 -5.72 -18.58
C LEU A 161 -17.02 -5.69 -17.03
N PRO A 162 -15.95 -6.13 -16.35
CA PRO A 162 -15.93 -6.24 -14.88
C PRO A 162 -15.47 -4.97 -14.16
N VAL A 163 -15.00 -3.94 -14.88
CA VAL A 163 -14.42 -2.71 -14.28
C VAL A 163 -15.44 -2.00 -13.37
N ILE A 164 -16.73 -2.23 -13.62
CA ILE A 164 -17.86 -1.68 -12.88
C ILE A 164 -17.95 -2.24 -11.44
N PRO A 165 -18.10 -3.57 -11.20
CA PRO A 165 -18.04 -4.12 -9.84
C PRO A 165 -16.67 -3.94 -9.18
N ILE A 166 -15.56 -3.98 -9.95
CA ILE A 166 -14.19 -3.73 -9.47
C ILE A 166 -14.13 -2.39 -8.74
N ILE A 167 -14.55 -1.32 -9.41
CA ILE A 167 -14.22 0.02 -8.97
C ILE A 167 -15.35 0.63 -8.15
N LEU A 168 -16.62 0.35 -8.46
CA LEU A 168 -17.74 0.78 -7.61
C LEU A 168 -17.81 -0.01 -6.30
N GLY A 169 -17.51 -1.32 -6.32
CA GLY A 169 -17.55 -2.16 -5.12
C GLY A 169 -16.36 -1.90 -4.20
N VAL A 170 -15.13 -2.11 -4.70
CA VAL A 170 -13.91 -1.87 -3.91
C VAL A 170 -13.79 -0.40 -3.53
N GLY A 171 -14.06 0.52 -4.46
CA GLY A 171 -14.04 1.96 -4.18
C GLY A 171 -15.04 2.34 -3.07
N PHE A 172 -16.27 1.84 -3.12
CA PHE A 172 -17.23 2.12 -2.05
C PHE A 172 -16.84 1.50 -0.71
N ALA A 173 -16.30 0.27 -0.69
CA ALA A 173 -15.79 -0.34 0.52
C ALA A 173 -14.64 0.47 1.14
N VAL A 174 -13.69 0.93 0.32
CA VAL A 174 -12.57 1.77 0.76
C VAL A 174 -13.04 3.14 1.23
N LEU A 175 -14.04 3.76 0.57
CA LEU A 175 -14.66 5.01 1.02
C LEU A 175 -15.24 4.89 2.44
N LEU A 176 -16.06 3.85 2.66
CA LEU A 176 -16.68 3.60 3.96
C LEU A 176 -15.63 3.31 5.04
N MET A 177 -14.55 2.62 4.68
CA MET A 177 -13.46 2.31 5.58
C MET A 177 -12.65 3.56 5.94
N ALA A 178 -12.34 4.42 4.97
CA ALA A 178 -11.70 5.71 5.17
C ALA A 178 -12.56 6.60 6.08
N PHE A 179 -13.86 6.71 5.81
CA PHE A 179 -14.80 7.44 6.66
C PHE A 179 -14.82 6.92 8.10
N ASN A 180 -14.90 5.59 8.28
CA ASN A 180 -14.91 4.98 9.59
C ASN A 180 -13.62 5.28 10.38
N LEU A 181 -12.46 5.19 9.73
CA LEU A 181 -11.18 5.53 10.36
C LEU A 181 -11.04 7.03 10.66
N LEU A 182 -11.53 7.90 9.77
CA LEU A 182 -11.56 9.35 10.00
C LEU A 182 -12.35 9.68 11.27
N VAL A 183 -13.58 9.17 11.38
CA VAL A 183 -14.43 9.39 12.55
C VAL A 183 -13.82 8.76 13.79
N THR A 184 -13.19 7.58 13.67
CA THR A 184 -12.49 6.91 14.78
C THR A 184 -11.36 7.78 15.32
N ILE A 185 -10.46 8.26 14.46
CA ILE A 185 -9.33 9.11 14.88
C ILE A 185 -9.82 10.45 15.43
N HIS A 186 -10.89 11.02 14.88
CA HIS A 186 -11.36 12.33 15.30
C HIS A 186 -12.17 12.28 16.63
N HIS A 187 -12.97 11.24 16.86
CA HIS A 187 -13.95 11.19 17.97
C HIS A 187 -13.70 10.11 19.03
N ARG A 188 -12.80 9.14 18.81
CA ARG A 188 -12.59 8.00 19.73
C ARG A 188 -11.25 7.99 20.44
N ARG A 189 -10.44 9.06 20.31
CA ARG A 189 -9.19 9.18 21.08
C ARG A 189 -9.47 9.24 22.58
N VAL A 190 -8.58 8.65 23.36
CA VAL A 190 -8.57 8.82 24.82
C VAL A 190 -8.37 10.30 25.18
N LYS A 191 -8.96 10.74 26.29
CA LYS A 191 -8.79 12.12 26.79
C LYS A 191 -7.31 12.37 27.12
N GLY A 192 -6.82 13.56 26.79
CA GLY A 192 -5.42 13.95 27.01
C GLY A 192 -4.44 13.51 25.92
N LEU A 193 -4.90 12.82 24.87
CA LEU A 193 -4.10 12.56 23.68
C LEU A 193 -4.37 13.65 22.63
N ASP A 194 -3.55 14.70 22.64
CA ASP A 194 -3.65 15.82 21.72
C ASP A 194 -3.09 15.51 20.33
N TRP A 195 -3.41 16.36 19.34
CA TRP A 195 -3.01 16.16 17.94
C TRP A 195 -1.49 16.14 17.74
N GLU A 196 -0.73 16.94 18.49
CA GLU A 196 0.72 17.00 18.38
C GLU A 196 1.41 15.72 18.89
N ASP A 197 0.76 15.02 19.83
CA ASP A 197 1.27 13.81 20.47
C ASP A 197 0.95 12.53 19.71
N LEU A 198 0.10 12.61 18.68
CA LEU A 198 -0.25 11.45 17.86
C LEU A 198 0.99 10.84 17.18
N PRO A 199 1.09 9.50 17.15
CA PRO A 199 2.10 8.80 16.35
C PRO A 199 2.02 9.19 14.87
N PHE A 200 3.14 9.12 14.16
CA PHE A 200 3.17 9.47 12.74
C PHE A 200 2.32 8.52 11.90
N THR A 201 2.23 7.24 12.28
CA THR A 201 1.32 6.28 11.67
C THR A 201 -0.11 6.78 11.73
N VAL A 202 -0.58 7.27 12.90
CA VAL A 202 -1.94 7.80 13.06
C VAL A 202 -2.17 9.04 12.19
N TRP A 203 -1.21 9.96 12.13
CA TRP A 203 -1.24 11.11 11.21
C TRP A 203 -1.32 10.68 9.75
N GLY A 204 -0.52 9.69 9.35
CA GLY A 204 -0.55 9.10 8.01
C GLY A 204 -1.94 8.59 7.66
N TYR A 205 -2.54 7.76 8.52
CA TYR A 205 -3.91 7.24 8.31
C TYR A 205 -4.99 8.33 8.33
N TYR A 206 -4.83 9.36 9.16
CA TYR A 206 -5.78 10.48 9.22
C TYR A 206 -5.81 11.25 7.89
N LEU A 207 -4.64 11.66 7.38
CA LEU A 207 -4.53 12.39 6.13
C LEU A 207 -5.04 11.55 4.95
N VAL A 208 -4.72 10.26 4.97
CA VAL A 208 -5.15 9.28 3.97
C VAL A 208 -6.65 9.08 3.94
N ALA A 209 -7.29 9.04 5.10
CA ALA A 209 -8.74 8.97 5.15
C ALA A 209 -9.39 10.17 4.44
N ILE A 210 -8.83 11.38 4.63
CA ILE A 210 -9.33 12.61 3.99
C ILE A 210 -9.10 12.56 2.47
N THR A 211 -7.88 12.30 2.02
CA THR A 211 -7.55 12.27 0.59
C THR A 211 -8.32 11.18 -0.14
N THR A 212 -8.56 10.04 0.51
CA THR A 212 -9.33 8.92 -0.04
C THR A 212 -10.79 9.27 -0.24
N ILE A 213 -11.43 9.92 0.74
CA ILE A 213 -12.84 10.32 0.63
C ILE A 213 -13.03 11.23 -0.59
N VAL A 214 -12.11 12.18 -0.82
CA VAL A 214 -12.16 13.08 -1.97
C VAL A 214 -11.82 12.34 -3.27
N GLY A 215 -10.70 11.60 -3.30
CA GLY A 215 -10.21 10.94 -4.51
C GLY A 215 -11.17 9.86 -5.03
N ILE A 216 -11.85 9.13 -4.15
CA ILE A 216 -12.79 8.09 -4.57
C ILE A 216 -14.02 8.67 -5.30
N LEU A 217 -14.39 9.92 -5.08
CA LEU A 217 -15.45 10.56 -5.87
C LEU A 217 -15.08 10.59 -7.36
N PHE A 218 -13.83 10.93 -7.69
CA PHE A 218 -13.34 10.95 -9.07
C PHE A 218 -13.22 9.56 -9.68
N LEU A 219 -12.95 8.55 -8.86
CA LEU A 219 -13.03 7.15 -9.27
C LEU A 219 -14.45 6.78 -9.71
N HIS A 220 -15.49 7.21 -8.98
CA HIS A 220 -16.87 6.95 -9.37
C HIS A 220 -17.24 7.68 -10.67
N VAL A 221 -16.80 8.93 -10.83
CA VAL A 221 -17.02 9.70 -12.08
C VAL A 221 -16.32 9.02 -13.26
N TRP A 222 -15.05 8.64 -13.11
CA TRP A 222 -14.28 7.92 -14.12
C TRP A 222 -15.01 6.63 -14.55
N MET A 223 -15.54 5.87 -13.59
CA MET A 223 -16.27 4.64 -13.89
C MET A 223 -17.60 4.86 -14.57
N LEU A 224 -18.35 5.86 -14.12
CA LEU A 224 -19.61 6.21 -14.75
C LEU A 224 -19.39 6.56 -16.22
N LEU A 225 -18.38 7.39 -16.52
CA LEU A 225 -18.01 7.74 -17.89
C LEU A 225 -17.59 6.49 -18.68
N THR A 226 -16.76 5.62 -18.10
CA THR A 226 -16.32 4.37 -18.74
C THR A 226 -17.52 3.47 -19.09
N GLY A 227 -18.46 3.32 -18.16
CA GLY A 227 -19.68 2.52 -18.37
C GLY A 227 -20.59 3.10 -19.45
N LEU A 228 -20.83 4.42 -19.44
CA LEU A 228 -21.65 5.09 -20.44
C LEU A 228 -21.02 5.02 -21.84
N MET A 229 -19.71 5.30 -21.97
CA MET A 229 -19.01 5.23 -23.25
C MET A 229 -19.05 3.82 -23.84
N ARG A 230 -18.90 2.79 -23.00
CA ARG A 230 -19.02 1.38 -23.43
C ARG A 230 -20.45 1.03 -23.84
N ALA A 231 -21.45 1.44 -23.06
CA ALA A 231 -22.85 1.18 -23.39
C ALA A 231 -23.24 1.84 -24.72
N GLN A 232 -22.74 3.04 -25.00
CA GLN A 232 -22.93 3.72 -26.29
C GLN A 232 -22.19 2.99 -27.41
N ALA A 233 -20.94 2.56 -27.20
CA ALA A 233 -20.16 1.80 -28.19
C ALA A 233 -20.77 0.43 -28.53
N LEU A 234 -21.47 -0.20 -27.58
CA LEU A 234 -22.19 -1.47 -27.77
C LEU A 234 -23.62 -1.29 -28.30
N GLY A 235 -24.09 -0.05 -28.48
CA GLY A 235 -25.44 0.24 -28.96
C GLY A 235 -26.55 0.03 -27.92
N PHE A 236 -26.23 -0.11 -26.64
CA PHE A 236 -27.23 -0.25 -25.57
C PHE A 236 -27.94 1.08 -25.24
N ILE A 237 -27.26 2.21 -25.44
CA ILE A 237 -27.80 3.56 -25.19
C ILE A 237 -27.43 4.49 -26.34
N ASN A 238 -28.28 5.50 -26.58
CA ASN A 238 -27.98 6.63 -27.47
C ASN A 238 -28.15 7.93 -26.68
N LEU A 239 -27.03 8.61 -26.38
CA LEU A 239 -27.03 9.86 -25.62
C LEU A 239 -27.25 11.10 -26.48
N GLY A 240 -27.29 10.97 -27.82
CA GLY A 240 -27.36 12.10 -28.75
C GLY A 240 -26.10 12.97 -28.82
N VAL A 241 -25.11 12.72 -27.94
CA VAL A 241 -23.81 13.41 -27.89
C VAL A 241 -22.68 12.41 -27.66
N ALA A 242 -21.49 12.73 -28.15
CA ALA A 242 -20.28 11.97 -27.85
C ALA A 242 -19.71 12.42 -26.49
N LEU A 243 -19.46 11.46 -25.60
CA LEU A 243 -18.78 11.73 -24.34
C LEU A 243 -17.29 12.05 -24.58
N ASN A 244 -16.74 13.01 -23.84
CA ASN A 244 -15.37 13.46 -24.01
C ASN A 244 -14.36 12.47 -23.37
N PRO A 245 -13.46 11.81 -24.15
CA PRO A 245 -12.44 10.92 -23.62
C PRO A 245 -11.45 11.61 -22.67
N LEU A 246 -11.16 12.90 -22.89
CA LEU A 246 -10.24 13.64 -22.04
C LEU A 246 -10.81 13.82 -20.63
N LEU A 247 -12.13 14.01 -20.49
CA LEU A 247 -12.78 14.09 -19.17
C LEU A 247 -12.62 12.80 -18.38
N GLN A 248 -12.73 11.65 -19.05
CA GLN A 248 -12.49 10.35 -18.44
C GLN A 248 -11.03 10.23 -17.98
N VAL A 249 -10.06 10.59 -18.84
CA VAL A 249 -8.62 10.55 -18.52
C VAL A 249 -8.29 11.46 -17.34
N GLN A 250 -8.85 12.67 -17.29
CA GLN A 250 -8.65 13.60 -16.17
C GLN A 250 -9.23 13.03 -14.87
N SER A 251 -10.44 12.48 -14.91
CA SER A 251 -11.09 11.87 -13.73
C SER A 251 -10.27 10.70 -13.18
N PHE A 252 -9.75 9.84 -14.06
CA PHE A 252 -8.84 8.77 -13.66
C PHE A 252 -7.60 9.31 -12.95
N TRP A 253 -6.92 10.30 -13.54
CA TRP A 253 -5.66 10.78 -12.96
C TRP A 253 -5.83 11.58 -11.68
N ILE A 254 -6.93 12.33 -11.51
CA ILE A 254 -7.25 12.97 -10.24
C ILE A 254 -7.33 11.90 -9.14
N PHE A 255 -8.11 10.85 -9.36
CA PHE A 255 -8.20 9.72 -8.43
C PHE A 255 -6.85 9.03 -8.23
N ALA A 256 -6.23 8.56 -9.32
CA ALA A 256 -5.08 7.67 -9.26
C ALA A 256 -3.87 8.35 -8.64
N HIS A 257 -3.65 9.64 -8.95
CA HIS A 257 -2.58 10.41 -8.34
C HIS A 257 -2.84 10.57 -6.84
N MET A 258 -4.06 10.95 -6.42
CA MET A 258 -4.41 11.01 -4.99
C MET A 258 -4.26 9.65 -4.29
N ALA A 259 -4.64 8.55 -4.93
CA ALA A 259 -4.58 7.20 -4.37
C ALA A 259 -3.14 6.71 -4.15
N VAL A 260 -2.21 7.07 -5.04
CA VAL A 260 -0.78 6.75 -4.90
C VAL A 260 -0.19 7.43 -3.66
N TYR A 261 -0.47 8.72 -3.49
CA TYR A 261 -0.01 9.46 -2.31
C TYR A 261 -0.83 9.14 -1.05
N THR A 262 -2.00 8.53 -1.22
CA THR A 262 -2.72 7.91 -0.11
C THR A 262 -1.94 6.70 0.46
N MET A 263 -1.14 6.01 -0.34
CA MET A 263 -0.35 4.88 0.15
C MET A 263 1.00 5.30 0.77
N ILE A 264 1.58 6.41 0.32
CA ILE A 264 2.89 6.87 0.83
C ILE A 264 2.78 7.44 2.25
N LEU A 265 1.70 8.14 2.59
CA LEU A 265 1.56 8.83 3.88
C LEU A 265 1.60 7.87 5.09
N PRO A 266 0.90 6.72 5.10
CA PRO A 266 0.99 5.76 6.19
C PRO A 266 2.33 5.03 6.16
N ALA A 267 2.89 4.76 4.97
CA ALA A 267 4.21 4.13 4.85
C ALA A 267 5.30 5.00 5.51
N VAL A 268 5.30 6.31 5.23
CA VAL A 268 6.18 7.28 5.89
C VAL A 268 5.91 7.32 7.39
N GLY A 269 4.65 7.33 7.81
CA GLY A 269 4.29 7.33 9.23
C GLY A 269 4.80 6.10 9.98
N ILE A 270 4.68 4.92 9.38
CA ILE A 270 5.20 3.65 9.88
C ILE A 270 6.72 3.71 9.99
N VAL A 271 7.41 4.14 8.92
CA VAL A 271 8.87 4.27 8.91
C VAL A 271 9.33 5.22 10.01
N ALA A 272 8.64 6.35 10.17
CA ALA A 272 8.92 7.33 11.22
C ALA A 272 8.79 6.75 12.63
N ASP A 273 7.69 6.06 12.94
CA ASP A 273 7.47 5.47 14.28
C ASP A 273 8.46 4.31 14.56
N ILE A 274 8.82 3.50 13.55
CA ILE A 274 9.87 2.48 13.67
C ILE A 274 11.22 3.16 13.98
N PHE A 275 11.56 4.24 13.28
CA PHE A 275 12.78 5.00 13.53
C PHE A 275 12.81 5.53 14.96
N GLU A 276 11.75 6.16 15.45
CA GLU A 276 11.72 6.68 16.84
C GLU A 276 11.96 5.57 17.87
N THR A 277 11.35 4.40 17.63
CA THR A 277 11.46 3.25 18.53
C THR A 277 12.88 2.70 18.60
N PHE A 278 13.53 2.47 17.46
CA PHE A 278 14.85 1.83 17.43
C PHE A 278 16.01 2.81 17.55
N ALA A 279 15.80 4.09 17.24
CA ALA A 279 16.76 5.17 17.50
C ALA A 279 16.73 5.65 18.96
N ARG A 280 15.71 5.26 19.74
CA ARG A 280 15.52 5.64 21.15
C ARG A 280 15.44 7.16 21.35
N ARG A 281 14.86 7.85 20.36
CA ARG A 281 14.73 9.30 20.35
C ARG A 281 13.56 9.74 19.48
N PRO A 282 12.97 10.91 19.74
CA PRO A 282 12.09 11.55 18.78
C PRO A 282 12.82 11.87 17.46
N LEU A 283 12.06 11.90 16.37
CA LEU A 283 12.56 12.36 15.07
C LEU A 283 13.06 13.80 15.16
N VAL A 284 14.17 14.07 14.49
CA VAL A 284 14.73 15.42 14.38
C VAL A 284 13.74 16.31 13.64
N GLY A 285 13.22 17.34 14.31
CA GLY A 285 12.20 18.19 13.71
C GLY A 285 10.82 17.53 13.60
N ARG A 286 10.43 16.70 14.59
CA ARG A 286 9.13 16.01 14.67
C ARG A 286 7.93 16.84 14.17
N LYS A 287 7.76 18.06 14.67
CA LYS A 287 6.69 18.98 14.22
C LYS A 287 6.83 19.36 12.74
N GLY A 288 8.06 19.59 12.26
CA GLY A 288 8.33 19.86 10.85
C GLY A 288 7.95 18.67 9.95
N VAL A 289 8.18 17.43 10.41
CA VAL A 289 7.75 16.22 9.70
C VAL A 289 6.22 16.11 9.65
N GLN A 290 5.52 16.39 10.75
CA GLN A 290 4.05 16.40 10.78
C GLN A 290 3.48 17.41 9.76
N HIS A 291 3.98 18.65 9.75
CA HIS A 291 3.59 19.65 8.76
C HIS A 291 3.97 19.23 7.33
N ALA A 292 5.15 18.64 7.13
CA ALA A 292 5.56 18.12 5.84
C ALA A 292 4.59 17.04 5.32
N MET A 293 4.09 16.14 6.17
CA MET A 293 3.07 15.16 5.77
C MET A 293 1.76 15.83 5.35
N ILE A 294 1.32 16.87 6.07
CA ILE A 294 0.12 17.65 5.72
C ILE A 294 0.32 18.35 4.37
N THR A 295 1.43 19.06 4.21
CA THR A 295 1.76 19.77 2.96
C THR A 295 1.89 18.80 1.79
N LEU A 296 2.50 17.64 2.01
CA LEU A 296 2.59 16.58 1.01
C LEU A 296 1.19 16.16 0.57
N ALA A 297 0.30 15.82 1.50
CA ALA A 297 -1.08 15.42 1.20
C ALA A 297 -1.85 16.46 0.36
N ILE A 298 -1.68 17.75 0.67
CA ILE A 298 -2.33 18.85 -0.05
C ILE A 298 -1.74 18.99 -1.46
N LEU A 299 -0.42 19.16 -1.57
CA LEU A 299 0.22 19.44 -2.86
C LEU A 299 0.07 18.27 -3.83
N THR A 300 0.18 17.03 -3.33
CA THR A 300 0.02 15.84 -4.17
C THR A 300 -1.41 15.69 -4.67
N SER A 301 -2.40 16.15 -3.91
CA SER A 301 -3.79 16.15 -4.37
C SER A 301 -4.04 17.14 -5.52
N LEU A 302 -3.10 18.07 -5.75
CA LEU A 302 -3.20 19.12 -6.76
C LEU A 302 -2.25 18.92 -7.97
N SER A 303 -1.48 17.84 -8.01
CA SER A 303 -0.44 17.60 -9.04
C SER A 303 -0.77 16.52 -10.07
N TRP A 304 -2.03 16.10 -10.22
CA TRP A 304 -2.37 14.98 -11.12
C TRP A 304 -2.04 15.24 -12.59
N GLY A 305 -2.06 16.50 -13.02
CA GLY A 305 -1.89 16.88 -14.43
C GLY A 305 -0.51 16.54 -15.01
N VAL A 306 0.49 16.22 -14.16
CA VAL A 306 1.80 15.73 -14.62
C VAL A 306 1.69 14.48 -15.50
N HIS A 307 0.67 13.65 -15.27
CA HIS A 307 0.42 12.43 -16.05
C HIS A 307 -0.16 12.69 -17.45
N THR A 308 -0.43 13.96 -17.76
CA THR A 308 -1.08 14.40 -18.98
C THR A 308 -0.25 15.44 -19.75
N PHE A 309 1.03 15.61 -19.40
CA PHE A 309 1.97 16.48 -20.14
C PHE A 309 2.22 16.05 -21.58
N THR A 310 2.01 14.77 -21.91
CA THR A 310 2.08 14.26 -23.28
C THR A 310 0.76 14.43 -24.04
N SER A 311 -0.27 14.99 -23.42
CA SER A 311 -1.56 15.28 -24.05
C SER A 311 -1.60 16.75 -24.48
N ASP A 312 -2.53 17.09 -25.39
CA ASP A 312 -2.74 18.48 -25.81
C ASP A 312 -3.31 19.32 -24.66
N GLN A 313 -2.41 19.91 -23.88
CA GLN A 313 -2.73 20.82 -22.77
C GLN A 313 -2.20 22.21 -23.03
N TRP A 314 -2.90 23.19 -22.47
CA TRP A 314 -2.51 24.58 -22.55
C TRP A 314 -1.22 24.80 -21.77
N ALA A 315 -0.29 25.59 -22.32
CA ALA A 315 1.04 25.78 -21.72
C ALA A 315 0.99 26.28 -20.26
N TRP A 316 0.04 27.15 -19.92
CA TRP A 316 -0.14 27.66 -18.56
C TRP A 316 -0.64 26.59 -17.58
N VAL A 317 -1.44 25.62 -18.05
CA VAL A 317 -1.89 24.47 -17.24
C VAL A 317 -0.70 23.55 -16.95
N ASN A 318 0.13 23.30 -17.97
CA ASN A 318 1.36 22.54 -17.81
C ASN A 318 2.31 23.19 -16.79
N LEU A 319 2.47 24.52 -16.85
CA LEU A 319 3.28 25.28 -15.90
C LEU A 319 2.74 25.17 -14.47
N PHE A 320 1.42 25.31 -14.27
CA PHE A 320 0.80 25.15 -12.96
C PHE A 320 1.09 23.77 -12.35
N PHE A 321 0.80 22.69 -13.08
CA PHE A 321 1.02 21.34 -12.57
C PHE A 321 2.49 21.02 -12.34
N SER A 322 3.38 21.55 -13.19
CA SER A 322 4.83 21.42 -13.01
C SER A 322 5.28 22.08 -11.71
N LEU A 323 4.84 23.32 -11.46
CA LEU A 323 5.18 24.06 -10.24
C LEU A 323 4.69 23.32 -8.98
N VAL A 324 3.43 22.90 -8.96
CA VAL A 324 2.85 22.18 -7.81
C VAL A 324 3.59 20.86 -7.57
N ALA A 325 3.95 20.13 -8.62
CA ALA A 325 4.69 18.89 -8.52
C ALA A 325 6.10 19.10 -7.95
N PHE A 326 6.85 20.10 -8.41
CA PHE A 326 8.15 20.45 -7.82
C PHE A 326 8.03 20.90 -6.35
N LEU A 327 7.00 21.68 -6.00
CA LEU A 327 6.75 22.07 -4.61
C LEU A 327 6.46 20.85 -3.72
N SER A 328 5.79 19.81 -4.24
CA SER A 328 5.52 18.57 -3.50
C SER A 328 6.79 17.77 -3.15
N ALA A 329 7.90 18.00 -3.85
CA ALA A 329 9.19 17.37 -3.55
C ALA A 329 9.83 17.90 -2.25
N ILE A 330 9.51 19.14 -1.87
CA ILE A 330 10.06 19.80 -0.67
C ILE A 330 9.65 19.10 0.63
N PRO A 331 8.35 18.86 0.93
CA PRO A 331 7.97 18.15 2.14
C PRO A 331 8.54 16.73 2.17
N LEU A 332 8.63 16.06 1.02
CA LEU A 332 9.25 14.74 0.93
C LEU A 332 10.75 14.78 1.31
N ALA A 333 11.48 15.78 0.82
CA ALA A 333 12.87 16.01 1.19
C ALA A 333 13.04 16.30 2.70
N ILE A 334 12.14 17.10 3.30
CA ILE A 334 12.16 17.37 4.74
C ILE A 334 12.02 16.08 5.55
N ILE A 335 11.10 15.20 5.15
CA ILE A 335 10.89 13.89 5.80
C ILE A 335 12.16 13.03 5.70
N ILE A 336 12.74 12.91 4.51
CA ILE A 336 13.97 12.14 4.26
C ILE A 336 15.14 12.69 5.10
N LEU A 337 15.35 14.00 5.07
CA LEU A 337 16.43 14.66 5.82
C LEU A 337 16.26 14.49 7.34
N SER A 338 15.01 14.54 7.84
CA SER A 338 14.71 14.27 9.24
C SER A 338 15.07 12.84 9.65
N LEU A 339 14.71 11.85 8.84
CA LEU A 339 15.03 10.44 9.07
C LEU A 339 16.56 10.21 9.09
N PHE A 340 17.29 10.75 8.11
CA PHE A 340 18.76 10.70 8.08
C PHE A 340 19.40 11.41 9.28
N ALA A 341 18.92 12.61 9.62
CA ALA A 341 19.44 13.36 10.76
C ALA A 341 19.20 12.63 12.08
N THR A 342 18.12 11.86 12.19
CA THR A 342 17.80 11.05 13.38
C THR A 342 18.79 9.90 13.53
N ILE A 343 19.10 9.17 12.44
CA ILE A 343 20.15 8.14 12.45
C ILE A 343 21.49 8.76 12.85
N ARG A 344 21.89 9.87 12.21
CA ARG A 344 23.19 10.52 12.47
C ARG A 344 23.36 10.96 13.93
N LYS A 345 22.27 11.32 14.60
CA LYS A 345 22.27 11.79 15.99
C LYS A 345 21.88 10.68 16.99
N SER A 346 21.94 9.41 16.60
CA SER A 346 21.64 8.27 17.48
C SER A 346 22.48 7.04 17.14
N HIS A 347 22.31 5.97 17.90
CA HIS A 347 22.86 4.65 17.62
C HIS A 347 21.71 3.65 17.47
N PRO A 348 21.04 3.59 16.30
CA PRO A 348 19.87 2.76 16.12
C PRO A 348 20.18 1.28 16.29
N THR A 349 19.32 0.55 17.00
CA THR A 349 19.42 -0.91 17.06
C THR A 349 18.89 -1.52 15.77
N LEU A 350 19.74 -2.22 15.01
CA LEU A 350 19.36 -2.89 13.76
C LEU A 350 18.59 -4.19 14.03
N ARG A 351 17.34 -4.06 14.46
CA ARG A 351 16.34 -5.13 14.45
C ARG A 351 15.65 -5.23 13.09
N SER A 352 15.01 -6.34 12.77
CA SER A 352 14.34 -6.56 11.47
C SER A 352 13.45 -5.40 11.03
N PRO A 353 12.56 -4.83 11.88
CA PRO A 353 11.74 -3.70 11.46
C PRO A 353 12.56 -2.47 11.04
N MET A 354 13.67 -2.21 11.73
CA MET A 354 14.57 -1.11 11.42
C MET A 354 15.30 -1.33 10.08
N VAL A 355 15.63 -2.58 9.73
CA VAL A 355 16.23 -2.90 8.42
C VAL A 355 15.25 -2.60 7.28
N PHE A 356 13.98 -3.01 7.41
CA PHE A 356 12.95 -2.67 6.43
C PHE A 356 12.69 -1.16 6.36
N ALA A 357 12.63 -0.46 7.50
CA ALA A 357 12.47 0.99 7.52
C ALA A 357 13.65 1.72 6.85
N PHE A 358 14.88 1.22 7.03
CA PHE A 358 16.05 1.73 6.33
C PHE A 358 15.99 1.46 4.82
N ALA A 359 15.59 0.26 4.40
CA ALA A 359 15.39 -0.08 3.00
C ALA A 359 14.33 0.82 2.33
N ALA A 360 13.25 1.12 3.05
CA ALA A 360 12.22 2.06 2.62
C ALA A 360 12.76 3.50 2.51
N LEU A 361 13.59 3.96 3.46
CA LEU A 361 14.24 5.28 3.38
C LEU A 361 15.15 5.41 2.15
N VAL A 362 15.97 4.41 1.86
CA VAL A 362 16.84 4.41 0.67
C VAL A 362 16.01 4.48 -0.61
N SER A 363 14.96 3.65 -0.69
CA SER A 363 14.05 3.65 -1.84
C SER A 363 13.28 4.97 -1.98
N LEU A 364 12.93 5.62 -0.87
CA LEU A 364 12.25 6.92 -0.85
C LEU A 364 13.15 8.03 -1.39
N ALA A 365 14.44 8.01 -1.04
CA ALA A 365 15.43 8.94 -1.56
C ALA A 365 15.64 8.77 -3.07
N LEU A 366 15.71 7.51 -3.55
CA LEU A 366 15.81 7.24 -4.98
C LEU A 366 14.55 7.68 -5.72
N TYR A 367 13.36 7.37 -5.19
CA TYR A 367 12.10 7.85 -5.74
C TYR A 367 12.06 9.37 -5.87
N LEU A 368 12.46 10.11 -4.83
CA LEU A 368 12.50 11.58 -4.88
C LEU A 368 13.33 12.07 -6.06
N VAL A 369 14.48 11.47 -6.34
CA VAL A 369 15.34 11.89 -7.46
C VAL A 369 14.75 11.46 -8.80
N THR A 370 14.26 10.22 -8.91
CA THR A 370 13.72 9.69 -10.16
C THR A 370 12.33 10.23 -10.50
N SER A 371 11.62 10.88 -9.58
CA SER A 371 10.33 11.51 -9.87
C SER A 371 10.48 12.89 -10.52
N LEU A 372 11.57 13.63 -10.25
CA LEU A 372 11.74 15.01 -10.74
C LEU A 372 11.68 15.13 -12.28
N PRO A 373 12.27 14.23 -13.09
CA PRO A 373 12.13 14.30 -14.55
C PRO A 373 10.70 14.12 -15.06
N LEU A 374 9.79 13.58 -14.24
CA LEU A 374 8.36 13.45 -14.59
C LEU A 374 7.57 14.73 -14.27
N TYR A 375 8.15 15.69 -13.53
CA TYR A 375 7.48 16.93 -13.11
C TYR A 375 7.63 18.07 -14.10
N SER A 376 8.53 17.97 -15.07
CA SER A 376 8.68 18.95 -16.15
C SER A 376 8.10 18.38 -17.45
N PRO A 377 7.26 19.14 -18.18
CA PRO A 377 6.76 18.72 -19.49
C PRO A 377 7.87 18.36 -20.47
N ALA A 378 8.99 19.10 -20.45
CA ALA A 378 10.10 18.90 -21.40
C ALA A 378 10.79 17.56 -21.19
N THR A 379 11.09 17.21 -19.94
CA THR A 379 11.71 15.93 -19.61
C THR A 379 10.70 14.78 -19.63
N ALA A 380 9.45 15.03 -19.21
CA ALA A 380 8.41 14.02 -19.21
C ALA A 380 8.13 13.47 -20.62
N GLN A 381 8.23 14.29 -21.67
CA GLN A 381 8.10 13.80 -23.05
C GLN A 381 9.14 12.73 -23.42
N MET A 382 10.30 12.72 -22.76
CA MET A 382 11.38 11.75 -23.01
C MET A 382 11.20 10.45 -22.23
N VAL A 383 10.68 10.54 -20.99
CA VAL A 383 10.67 9.41 -20.04
C VAL A 383 9.28 8.85 -19.71
N ALA A 384 8.22 9.55 -20.09
CA ALA A 384 6.86 9.05 -19.90
C ALA A 384 6.61 7.81 -20.78
N ARG A 385 5.86 6.85 -20.25
CA ARG A 385 5.52 5.56 -20.86
C ARG A 385 6.74 4.68 -21.17
N THR A 386 7.92 5.01 -20.66
CA THR A 386 9.14 4.20 -20.75
C THR A 386 9.38 3.42 -19.46
N GLN A 387 10.36 2.50 -19.47
CA GLN A 387 10.79 1.78 -18.27
C GLN A 387 11.21 2.72 -17.13
N PHE A 388 11.51 4.00 -17.42
CA PHE A 388 11.84 5.01 -16.43
C PHE A 388 10.65 5.32 -15.53
N GLU A 389 9.50 5.64 -16.12
CA GLU A 389 8.26 5.91 -15.37
C GLU A 389 7.85 4.67 -14.56
N TRP A 390 7.92 3.48 -15.20
CA TRP A 390 7.66 2.21 -14.52
C TRP A 390 8.55 2.02 -13.30
N ALA A 391 9.87 2.14 -13.46
CA ALA A 391 10.83 1.92 -12.38
C ALA A 391 10.69 2.97 -11.26
N SER A 392 10.53 4.25 -11.62
CA SER A 392 10.31 5.34 -10.65
C SER A 392 9.06 5.09 -9.81
N PHE A 393 7.95 4.71 -10.45
CA PHE A 393 6.72 4.34 -9.75
C PHE A 393 6.90 3.13 -8.83
N HIS A 394 7.68 2.12 -9.23
CA HIS A 394 7.91 0.93 -8.41
C HIS A 394 8.92 1.15 -7.26
N PHE A 395 9.86 2.08 -7.39
CA PHE A 395 10.64 2.54 -6.23
C PHE A 395 9.72 3.05 -5.14
N LEU A 396 8.68 3.80 -5.49
CA LEU A 396 7.67 4.22 -4.52
C LEU A 396 6.80 3.05 -4.03
N MET A 397 6.16 2.31 -4.92
CA MET A 397 5.17 1.30 -4.50
C MET A 397 5.78 0.09 -3.83
N VAL A 398 6.84 -0.48 -4.41
CA VAL A 398 7.49 -1.66 -3.85
C VAL A 398 8.56 -1.22 -2.86
N GLY A 399 9.48 -0.36 -3.30
CA GLY A 399 10.63 0.05 -2.49
C GLY A 399 10.24 0.78 -1.21
N VAL A 400 9.21 1.62 -1.23
CA VAL A 400 8.74 2.36 -0.04
C VAL A 400 7.52 1.71 0.58
N VAL A 401 6.37 1.69 -0.10
CA VAL A 401 5.08 1.33 0.50
C VAL A 401 5.07 -0.13 0.95
N MET A 402 5.42 -1.06 0.07
CA MET A 402 5.42 -2.49 0.39
C MET A 402 6.52 -2.85 1.39
N THR A 403 7.73 -2.29 1.26
CA THR A 403 8.80 -2.47 2.24
C THR A 403 8.43 -1.93 3.62
N ALA A 404 7.79 -0.77 3.70
CA ALA A 404 7.29 -0.22 4.97
C ALA A 404 6.19 -1.10 5.56
N PHE A 405 5.30 -1.66 4.73
CA PHE A 405 4.28 -2.62 5.16
C PHE A 405 4.90 -3.92 5.70
N LEU A 406 5.96 -4.43 5.07
CA LEU A 406 6.72 -5.54 5.63
C LEU A 406 7.38 -5.14 6.95
N GLY A 407 8.00 -3.96 7.03
CA GLY A 407 8.54 -3.42 8.29
C GLY A 407 7.49 -3.33 9.40
N ALA A 408 6.27 -2.90 9.06
CA ALA A 408 5.11 -2.89 9.96
C ALA A 408 4.74 -4.28 10.45
N ILE A 409 4.60 -5.25 9.54
CA ILE A 409 4.32 -6.63 9.92
C ILE A 409 5.39 -7.13 10.90
N HIS A 410 6.67 -6.93 10.62
CA HIS A 410 7.76 -7.31 11.53
C HIS A 410 7.73 -6.57 12.87
N TYR A 411 7.30 -5.31 12.86
CA TYR A 411 7.21 -4.52 14.07
C TYR A 411 6.06 -4.99 14.97
N TRP A 412 4.86 -5.19 14.41
CA TRP A 412 3.66 -5.54 15.17
C TRP A 412 3.33 -7.04 15.20
N TRP A 413 4.07 -7.93 14.52
CA TRP A 413 3.85 -9.39 14.59
C TRP A 413 3.84 -9.93 16.02
N PRO A 414 4.79 -9.53 16.91
CA PRO A 414 4.76 -9.99 18.29
C PRO A 414 3.53 -9.48 19.06
N LYS A 415 2.98 -8.32 18.68
CA LYS A 415 1.72 -7.81 19.23
C LYS A 415 0.54 -8.66 18.77
N VAL A 416 0.51 -9.09 17.51
CA VAL A 416 -0.57 -9.91 16.95
C VAL A 416 -0.56 -11.33 17.53
N THR A 417 0.61 -11.94 17.67
CA THR A 417 0.75 -13.38 17.97
C THR A 417 1.19 -13.67 19.41
N GLY A 418 1.78 -12.71 20.12
CA GLY A 418 2.43 -12.92 21.41
C GLY A 418 3.76 -13.69 21.32
N ARG A 419 4.30 -13.88 20.11
CA ARG A 419 5.54 -14.63 19.88
C ARG A 419 6.48 -13.89 18.93
N MET A 420 7.77 -14.13 19.11
CA MET A 420 8.83 -13.57 18.28
C MET A 420 9.17 -14.49 17.11
N TYR A 421 9.37 -13.92 15.92
CA TYR A 421 9.87 -14.65 14.76
C TYR A 421 11.41 -14.78 14.78
N PRO A 422 11.99 -15.68 13.96
CA PRO A 422 13.43 -15.81 13.83
C PRO A 422 14.08 -14.51 13.31
N GLU A 423 14.75 -13.79 14.20
CA GLU A 423 15.22 -12.43 13.92
C GLU A 423 16.32 -12.36 12.85
N LEU A 424 17.13 -13.41 12.71
CA LEU A 424 18.13 -13.48 11.64
C LEU A 424 17.47 -13.45 10.26
N TRP A 425 16.41 -14.25 10.06
CA TRP A 425 15.71 -14.34 8.78
C TRP A 425 14.98 -13.04 8.45
N GLY A 426 14.41 -12.34 9.43
CA GLY A 426 13.81 -11.03 9.21
C GLY A 426 14.83 -9.98 8.71
N LYS A 427 16.05 -9.96 9.27
CA LYS A 427 17.11 -9.04 8.82
C LYS A 427 17.62 -9.37 7.43
N VAL A 428 17.92 -10.65 7.18
CA VAL A 428 18.37 -11.14 5.86
C VAL A 428 17.34 -10.78 4.80
N THR A 429 16.06 -11.02 5.10
CA THR A 429 14.96 -10.69 4.19
C THR A 429 14.88 -9.20 3.89
N GLY A 430 15.03 -8.33 4.90
CA GLY A 430 15.06 -6.87 4.69
C GLY A 430 16.16 -6.42 3.72
N TRP A 431 17.35 -7.02 3.79
CA TRP A 431 18.44 -6.74 2.85
C TRP A 431 18.18 -7.32 1.46
N ILE A 432 17.61 -8.52 1.36
CA ILE A 432 17.20 -9.12 0.08
C ILE A 432 16.19 -8.23 -0.63
N VAL A 433 15.18 -7.72 0.10
CA VAL A 433 14.18 -6.80 -0.46
C VAL A 433 14.82 -5.52 -0.96
N LEU A 434 15.76 -4.93 -0.21
CA LEU A 434 16.49 -3.74 -0.66
C LEU A 434 17.29 -4.02 -1.93
N LEU A 435 18.14 -5.04 -1.94
CA LEU A 435 19.00 -5.36 -3.08
C LEU A 435 18.19 -5.76 -4.31
N GLY A 436 17.13 -6.56 -4.13
CA GLY A 436 16.21 -6.92 -5.19
C GLY A 436 15.49 -5.70 -5.77
N THR A 437 15.06 -4.75 -4.93
CA THR A 437 14.43 -3.48 -5.36
C THR A 437 15.41 -2.65 -6.19
N LEU A 438 16.64 -2.46 -5.70
CA LEU A 438 17.68 -1.70 -6.41
C LEU A 438 18.05 -2.35 -7.74
N GLY A 439 18.25 -3.67 -7.76
CA GLY A 439 18.61 -4.41 -8.97
C GLY A 439 17.47 -4.54 -9.98
N THR A 440 16.21 -4.45 -9.54
CA THR A 440 15.05 -4.50 -10.45
C THR A 440 14.78 -3.13 -11.07
N PHE A 441 14.69 -2.09 -10.26
CA PHE A 441 14.22 -0.78 -10.74
C PHE A 441 15.38 0.14 -11.14
N GLY A 442 16.58 -0.02 -10.58
CA GLY A 442 17.76 0.74 -10.98
C GLY A 442 18.10 0.59 -12.47
N PRO A 443 18.27 -0.63 -13.01
CA PRO A 443 18.47 -0.83 -14.44
C PRO A 443 17.26 -0.45 -15.29
N GLY A 444 16.03 -0.53 -14.73
CA GLY A 444 14.82 -0.04 -15.38
C GLY A 444 14.83 1.46 -15.67
N ILE A 445 15.36 2.27 -14.75
CA ILE A 445 15.61 3.71 -14.96
C ILE A 445 16.52 3.92 -16.17
N LEU A 446 17.63 3.17 -16.26
CA LEU A 446 18.58 3.27 -17.38
C LEU A 446 17.95 2.87 -18.72
N LEU A 447 17.23 1.74 -18.75
CA LEU A 447 16.50 1.28 -19.93
C LEU A 447 15.49 2.32 -20.42
N GLY A 448 14.83 3.01 -19.49
CA GLY A 448 13.90 4.08 -19.81
C GLY A 448 14.56 5.33 -20.38
N LEU A 449 15.76 5.70 -19.89
CA LEU A 449 16.57 6.77 -20.47
C LEU A 449 17.06 6.42 -21.88
N LEU A 450 17.26 5.13 -22.17
CA LEU A 450 17.58 4.61 -23.50
C LEU A 450 16.34 4.50 -24.42
N GLY A 451 15.15 4.85 -23.93
CA GLY A 451 13.92 4.88 -24.72
C GLY A 451 13.12 3.58 -24.76
N MET A 452 13.46 2.57 -23.94
CA MET A 452 12.68 1.33 -23.87
C MET A 452 11.27 1.62 -23.34
N ARG A 453 10.24 1.41 -24.16
CA ARG A 453 8.84 1.63 -23.77
C ARG A 453 8.36 0.56 -22.77
N THR A 454 7.30 0.90 -22.05
CA THR A 454 6.51 -0.07 -21.27
C THR A 454 5.52 -0.81 -22.16
N ARG A 455 4.97 -1.92 -21.67
CA ARG A 455 3.95 -2.73 -22.37
C ARG A 455 4.41 -3.28 -23.72
N VAL A 456 5.72 -3.46 -23.88
CA VAL A 456 6.32 -4.14 -25.03
C VAL A 456 6.64 -5.59 -24.65
N VAL A 457 6.51 -6.48 -25.62
CA VAL A 457 6.76 -7.93 -25.51
C VAL A 457 8.09 -8.35 -26.12
N ALA A 458 8.74 -7.46 -26.86
CA ALA A 458 10.02 -7.72 -27.52
C ALA A 458 10.87 -6.45 -27.47
N TYR A 459 12.18 -6.63 -27.59
CA TYR A 459 13.15 -5.53 -27.56
C TYR A 459 14.41 -5.87 -28.37
N PRO A 460 15.23 -4.88 -28.77
CA PRO A 460 16.50 -5.12 -29.46
C PRO A 460 17.53 -5.82 -28.57
N GLU A 461 18.36 -6.68 -29.15
CA GLU A 461 19.39 -7.46 -28.44
C GLU A 461 20.33 -6.60 -27.56
N ALA A 462 20.58 -5.34 -27.94
CA ALA A 462 21.35 -4.38 -27.16
C ALA A 462 20.80 -4.14 -25.73
N TRP A 463 19.52 -4.42 -25.48
CA TRP A 463 18.88 -4.27 -24.17
C TRP A 463 18.74 -5.60 -23.39
N MET A 464 19.31 -6.70 -23.90
CA MET A 464 19.22 -8.03 -23.29
C MET A 464 19.86 -8.08 -21.90
N MET A 465 21.13 -7.70 -21.77
CA MET A 465 21.83 -7.79 -20.47
C MET A 465 21.12 -6.99 -19.36
N PRO A 466 20.74 -5.71 -19.57
CA PRO A 466 19.96 -4.98 -18.57
C PRO A 466 18.63 -5.66 -18.24
N ASN A 467 17.90 -6.21 -19.21
CA ASN A 467 16.65 -6.92 -18.94
C ASN A 467 16.86 -8.22 -18.15
N GLN A 468 17.90 -8.99 -18.44
CA GLN A 468 18.26 -10.19 -17.67
C GLN A 468 18.61 -9.84 -16.22
N LEU A 469 19.30 -8.71 -16.00
CA LEU A 469 19.59 -8.20 -14.66
C LEU A 469 18.31 -7.82 -13.92
N VAL A 470 17.39 -7.10 -14.57
CA VAL A 470 16.08 -6.75 -13.99
C VAL A 470 15.30 -8.01 -13.63
N THR A 471 15.25 -9.00 -14.52
CA THR A 471 14.50 -10.25 -14.29
C THR A 471 15.10 -11.06 -13.15
N THR A 472 16.42 -11.26 -13.13
CA THR A 472 17.10 -12.00 -12.05
C THR A 472 16.93 -11.28 -10.70
N SER A 473 17.03 -9.95 -10.68
CA SER A 473 16.79 -9.14 -9.49
C SER A 473 15.33 -9.18 -9.05
N THR A 474 14.39 -9.31 -9.99
CA THR A 474 12.97 -9.50 -9.67
C THR A 474 12.76 -10.82 -8.96
N LEU A 475 13.41 -11.91 -9.39
CA LEU A 475 13.33 -13.20 -8.70
C LEU A 475 13.91 -13.13 -7.28
N LEU A 476 15.04 -12.43 -7.10
CA LEU A 476 15.60 -12.16 -5.77
C LEU A 476 14.64 -11.34 -4.91
N LEU A 477 14.01 -10.31 -5.49
CA LEU A 477 13.00 -9.51 -4.80
C LEU A 477 11.81 -10.38 -4.39
N MET A 478 11.31 -11.24 -5.28
CA MET A 478 10.19 -12.16 -4.97
C MET A 478 10.54 -13.12 -3.84
N LEU A 479 11.78 -13.62 -3.79
CA LEU A 479 12.26 -14.39 -2.65
C LEU A 479 12.16 -13.57 -1.36
N GLY A 480 12.62 -12.31 -1.37
CA GLY A 480 12.51 -11.39 -0.24
C GLY A 480 11.06 -11.08 0.17
N LEU A 481 10.13 -10.98 -0.78
CA LEU A 481 8.71 -10.75 -0.48
C LEU A 481 7.99 -12.02 0.00
N GLY A 482 8.47 -13.20 -0.39
CA GLY A 482 7.89 -14.51 -0.05
C GLY A 482 8.39 -15.11 1.27
N LEU A 483 9.66 -14.92 1.61
CA LEU A 483 10.27 -15.44 2.85
C LEU A 483 9.50 -15.09 4.14
N PRO A 484 8.94 -13.87 4.32
CA PRO A 484 8.15 -13.51 5.49
C PRO A 484 7.02 -14.50 5.79
N PHE A 485 6.35 -15.01 4.77
CA PHE A 485 5.26 -15.97 4.97
C PHE A 485 5.72 -17.25 5.68
N LEU A 486 6.95 -17.70 5.40
CA LEU A 486 7.50 -18.92 5.99
C LEU A 486 7.93 -18.72 7.44
N TYR A 487 8.80 -17.74 7.71
CA TYR A 487 9.36 -17.59 9.06
C TYR A 487 8.41 -16.87 10.03
N LEU A 488 7.47 -16.04 9.55
CA LEU A 488 6.44 -15.47 10.42
C LEU A 488 5.44 -16.55 10.83
N LEU A 489 5.05 -17.43 9.92
CA LEU A 489 4.20 -18.60 10.24
C LEU A 489 4.91 -19.52 11.24
N TYR A 490 6.19 -19.80 11.00
CA TYR A 490 7.02 -20.53 11.96
C TYR A 490 7.04 -19.83 13.34
N GLY A 491 7.27 -18.52 13.37
CA GLY A 491 7.29 -17.72 14.60
C GLY A 491 5.95 -17.75 15.36
N THR A 492 4.82 -17.81 14.66
CA THR A 492 3.48 -17.90 15.28
C THR A 492 3.28 -19.17 16.09
N PHE A 493 3.82 -20.31 15.63
CA PHE A 493 3.62 -21.59 16.31
C PHE A 493 4.78 -21.98 17.23
N TRP A 494 6.02 -21.71 16.80
CA TRP A 494 7.25 -22.17 17.47
C TRP A 494 8.14 -21.04 17.98
N GLY A 495 7.80 -19.77 17.74
CA GLY A 495 8.56 -18.63 18.23
C GLY A 495 8.53 -18.46 19.74
N GLU A 496 9.55 -17.82 20.32
CA GLU A 496 9.59 -17.56 21.75
C GLU A 496 8.44 -16.65 22.19
N LYS A 497 7.81 -16.95 23.33
CA LYS A 497 6.75 -16.10 23.89
C LYS A 497 7.36 -14.78 24.37
N VAL A 498 6.72 -13.67 24.02
CA VAL A 498 7.18 -12.33 24.41
C VAL A 498 6.12 -11.59 25.22
N GLY A 499 6.58 -10.62 26.01
CA GLY A 499 5.70 -9.75 26.79
C GLY A 499 4.93 -8.74 25.94
N ALA A 500 4.24 -7.82 26.63
CA ALA A 500 3.44 -6.76 26.01
C ALA A 500 4.24 -5.83 25.08
N ASN A 501 5.50 -5.54 25.43
CA ASN A 501 6.33 -4.54 24.77
C ASN A 501 7.76 -5.06 24.52
N PRO A 502 7.98 -5.95 23.54
CA PRO A 502 9.31 -6.52 23.27
C PRO A 502 10.32 -5.48 22.76
N TRP A 503 9.84 -4.35 22.24
CA TRP A 503 10.67 -3.31 21.65
C TRP A 503 10.98 -2.17 22.60
N GLY A 504 10.30 -2.05 23.74
CA GLY A 504 10.40 -0.87 24.62
C GLY A 504 9.90 0.40 23.94
N ALA A 505 8.85 0.30 23.13
CA ALA A 505 8.20 1.42 22.46
C ALA A 505 7.31 2.21 23.44
N SER A 506 7.09 3.50 23.16
CA SER A 506 6.37 4.42 24.07
C SER A 506 4.86 4.54 23.77
N THR A 507 4.41 4.10 22.60
CA THR A 507 3.05 4.28 22.10
C THR A 507 2.03 3.32 22.75
N LEU A 508 0.75 3.69 22.72
CA LEU A 508 -0.32 3.05 23.51
C LEU A 508 -0.57 1.58 23.17
N GLU A 509 -0.37 1.15 21.92
CA GLU A 509 -0.55 -0.23 21.50
C GLU A 509 0.39 -1.21 22.22
N TRP A 510 1.51 -0.71 22.75
CA TRP A 510 2.46 -1.51 23.53
C TRP A 510 2.15 -1.55 25.02
N ARG A 511 1.14 -0.79 25.49
CA ARG A 511 0.67 -0.81 26.88
C ARG A 511 -0.37 -1.88 27.17
N THR A 512 -0.87 -2.58 26.14
CA THR A 512 -1.76 -3.74 26.28
C THR A 512 -1.02 -5.08 26.12
N THR A 513 -1.67 -6.20 26.44
CA THR A 513 -1.11 -7.55 26.29
C THR A 513 -0.77 -7.88 24.84
N SER A 514 -0.01 -8.96 24.65
CA SER A 514 0.33 -9.52 23.34
C SER A 514 -0.01 -11.01 23.36
N PRO A 515 -1.06 -11.46 22.66
CA PRO A 515 -2.06 -10.70 21.91
C PRO A 515 -2.97 -9.80 22.79
N PRO A 516 -3.57 -8.73 22.24
CA PRO A 516 -4.53 -7.89 22.97
C PRO A 516 -5.84 -8.63 23.33
N PRO A 517 -6.53 -8.20 24.40
CA PRO A 517 -7.89 -8.65 24.68
C PRO A 517 -8.89 -8.08 23.66
N PRO A 518 -10.12 -8.62 23.56
CA PRO A 518 -11.14 -8.11 22.65
C PRO A 518 -11.41 -6.60 22.80
N GLU A 519 -11.45 -6.11 24.03
CA GLU A 519 -11.68 -4.70 24.40
C GLU A 519 -10.45 -3.79 24.30
N ASN A 520 -9.32 -4.30 23.80
CA ASN A 520 -8.02 -3.63 23.68
C ASN A 520 -7.30 -3.31 24.99
N PHE A 521 -7.96 -2.66 25.95
CA PHE A 521 -7.36 -2.22 27.20
C PHE A 521 -8.20 -2.66 28.39
N THR A 522 -7.55 -3.08 29.48
CA THR A 522 -8.19 -3.48 30.74
C THR A 522 -7.79 -2.51 31.86
N GLY A 523 -8.67 -2.27 32.84
CA GLY A 523 -8.36 -1.46 34.03
C GLY A 523 -8.46 0.07 33.82
N GLU A 524 -7.62 0.84 34.51
CA GLU A 524 -7.66 2.32 34.59
C GLU A 524 -7.58 3.05 33.24
N MET A 525 -7.05 2.44 32.18
CA MET A 525 -7.06 3.04 30.83
C MET A 525 -8.47 3.09 30.18
N LEU A 526 -9.50 2.53 30.83
CA LEU A 526 -10.89 2.62 30.39
C LEU A 526 -11.71 3.73 31.08
N ALA A 527 -11.16 4.38 32.12
CA ALA A 527 -11.77 5.50 32.85
C ALA A 527 -11.34 6.85 32.24
#